data_AF-A0A2G8L4N7-F1
#
_entry.id   AF-A0A2G8L4N7-F1
#
_cell.length_a   1.000
_cell.length_b   1.000
_cell.length_c   1.000
_cell.angle_alpha   90.00
_cell.angle_beta   90.00
_cell.angle_gamma   90.00
#
_symmetry.space_group_name_H-M   'P 1'
#
loop_
_entity.id
_entity.type
_entity.pdbx_description
1 polymer ?
#
loop_
_entity_poly.entity_id
_entity_poly.type
_entity_poly.pdbx_seq_one_letter_code
_entity_poly.pdbx_strand_id
1 'polypeptide(L)'
;MDAWIIEKQRLAKSMVTGRDLRSVQSLKQKHSILETEIKGGEVMFQSVSEVGLKLTETDHPAKQSVGEKLRTLEAKMQMLKMYTEARRHRLDEALEAHEYFIDVNEADSWMREKMPLVCSDDYGKDSSTAQHLTQRHQALEEEIQAYENDIRKLAVQARSLVSKYQKSQENLNKTKESNKEDSKLTINENQMESRKMKEIEVIEDVIEEKRYPQVKALYKYDAYGMKVTRSEVMILVSKSNNDWWEVKCSSGQQGFIPANYVKEVPPKIVKKKVQKKIKKLVEVSPDENGNTLDKKTKHVSQAKRKSLVDGESIAARQKGLESTYIRLKKLARVRKMYLLDSIKLFTFYRECDEFETWMYSKVRKQNVLCACL
;
A
#
# COMPACT_ATOMS: atom_id res chain seq x y z
N MET A 1 -38.89 -11.67 -12.55
CA MET A 1 -37.87 -12.34 -11.72
C MET A 1 -36.47 -12.25 -12.33
N ASP A 2 -36.25 -12.75 -13.55
CA ASP A 2 -34.92 -12.73 -14.20
C ASP A 2 -34.25 -11.35 -14.24
N ALA A 3 -34.97 -10.31 -14.67
CA ALA A 3 -34.43 -8.95 -14.72
C ALA A 3 -34.00 -8.43 -13.34
N TRP A 4 -34.78 -8.72 -12.31
CA TRP A 4 -34.48 -8.35 -10.93
C TRP A 4 -33.22 -9.07 -10.42
N ILE A 5 -33.05 -10.37 -10.70
CA ILE A 5 -31.84 -11.10 -10.30
C ILE A 5 -30.60 -10.49 -10.97
N ILE A 6 -30.67 -10.18 -12.27
CA ILE A 6 -29.55 -9.56 -13.01
C ILE A 6 -29.19 -8.19 -12.42
N GLU A 7 -30.20 -7.39 -12.07
CA GLU A 7 -29.99 -6.09 -11.43
C GLU A 7 -29.28 -6.23 -10.07
N LYS A 8 -29.78 -7.12 -9.20
CA LYS A 8 -29.17 -7.35 -7.88
C LYS A 8 -27.77 -7.97 -8.00
N GLN A 9 -27.54 -8.84 -8.98
CA GLN A 9 -26.21 -9.39 -9.26
C GLN A 9 -25.21 -8.29 -9.62
N ARG A 10 -25.61 -7.25 -10.35
CA ARG A 10 -24.73 -6.11 -10.67
C ARG A 10 -24.26 -5.40 -9.40
N LEU A 11 -25.15 -5.22 -8.43
CA LEU A 11 -24.82 -4.60 -7.14
C LEU A 11 -23.91 -5.50 -6.31
N ALA A 12 -24.23 -6.80 -6.22
CA ALA A 12 -23.45 -7.79 -5.49
C ALA A 12 -22.04 -8.01 -6.08
N LYS A 13 -21.88 -7.88 -7.40
CA LYS A 13 -20.58 -8.02 -8.09
C LYS A 13 -19.62 -6.85 -7.90
N SER A 14 -20.07 -5.72 -7.34
CA SER A 14 -19.19 -4.56 -7.17
C SER A 14 -17.97 -4.91 -6.31
N MET A 15 -16.79 -4.43 -6.74
CA MET A 15 -15.49 -4.64 -6.07
C MET A 15 -15.08 -3.45 -5.18
N VAL A 16 -15.94 -2.44 -5.04
CA VAL A 16 -15.65 -1.24 -4.26
C VAL A 16 -15.78 -1.53 -2.76
N THR A 17 -14.67 -1.39 -2.02
CA THR A 17 -14.58 -1.65 -0.58
C THR A 17 -14.53 -0.38 0.28
N GLY A 18 -14.38 0.81 -0.32
CA GLY A 18 -14.19 2.08 0.40
C GLY A 18 -12.71 2.46 0.52
N ARG A 19 -12.43 3.73 0.86
CA ARG A 19 -11.07 4.30 0.99
C ARG A 19 -10.68 4.59 2.44
N ASP A 20 -11.66 4.62 3.34
CA ASP A 20 -11.54 4.95 4.75
C ASP A 20 -12.62 4.21 5.56
N LEU A 21 -12.44 4.11 6.88
CA LEU A 21 -13.32 3.36 7.78
C LEU A 21 -14.81 3.74 7.62
N ARG A 22 -15.12 5.05 7.54
CA ARG A 22 -16.50 5.52 7.42
C ARG A 22 -17.11 5.11 6.10
N SER A 23 -16.34 5.22 5.02
CA SER A 23 -16.80 4.79 3.69
C SER A 23 -17.10 3.28 3.65
N VAL A 24 -16.29 2.45 4.31
CA VAL A 24 -16.51 0.99 4.39
C VAL A 24 -17.76 0.67 5.21
N GLN A 25 -17.92 1.31 6.37
CA GLN A 25 -19.11 1.16 7.22
C GLN A 25 -20.40 1.54 6.47
N SER A 26 -20.38 2.66 5.73
CA SER A 26 -21.53 3.05 4.89
C SER A 26 -21.83 2.03 3.79
N LEU A 27 -20.79 1.50 3.12
CA LEU A 27 -20.96 0.45 2.11
C LEU A 27 -21.49 -0.85 2.70
N LYS A 28 -21.05 -1.23 3.90
CA LYS A 28 -21.54 -2.39 4.65
C LYS A 28 -23.01 -2.24 5.04
N GLN A 29 -23.41 -1.06 5.51
CA GLN A 29 -24.82 -0.77 5.79
C GLN A 29 -25.69 -0.88 4.52
N LYS A 30 -25.25 -0.29 3.40
CA LYS A 30 -25.94 -0.43 2.10
C LYS A 30 -26.02 -1.90 1.63
N HIS A 31 -24.97 -2.67 1.87
CA HIS A 31 -24.93 -4.09 1.53
C HIS A 31 -25.88 -4.92 2.41
N SER A 32 -26.00 -4.59 3.70
CA SER A 32 -26.98 -5.24 4.60
C SER A 32 -28.43 -5.00 4.16
N ILE A 33 -28.73 -3.82 3.62
CA ILE A 33 -30.04 -3.54 3.00
C ILE A 33 -30.24 -4.43 1.77
N LEU A 34 -29.24 -4.52 0.88
CA LEU A 34 -29.28 -5.40 -0.29
C LEU A 34 -29.50 -6.88 0.10
N GLU A 35 -28.86 -7.36 1.16
CA GLU A 35 -29.07 -8.72 1.68
C GLU A 35 -30.51 -8.95 2.14
N THR A 36 -31.12 -7.93 2.76
CA THR A 36 -32.51 -8.00 3.22
C THR A 36 -33.48 -8.03 2.03
N GLU A 37 -33.22 -7.21 1.00
CA GLU A 37 -33.97 -7.26 -0.27
C GLU A 37 -33.84 -8.61 -0.96
N ILE A 38 -32.65 -9.22 -0.96
CA ILE A 38 -32.41 -10.54 -1.57
C ILE A 38 -33.16 -11.63 -0.82
N LYS A 39 -33.12 -11.61 0.52
CA LYS A 39 -33.89 -12.54 1.37
C LYS A 39 -35.40 -12.41 1.11
N GLY A 40 -35.92 -11.19 0.95
CA GLY A 40 -37.32 -10.98 0.57
C GLY A 40 -37.64 -11.53 -0.82
N GLY A 41 -36.75 -11.30 -1.79
CA GLY A 41 -36.90 -11.85 -3.15
C GLY A 41 -36.79 -13.37 -3.23
N GLU A 42 -36.13 -14.01 -2.27
CA GLU A 42 -36.03 -15.47 -2.19
C GLU A 42 -37.38 -16.12 -1.88
N VAL A 43 -38.21 -15.50 -1.04
CA VAL A 43 -39.59 -15.98 -0.78
C VAL A 43 -40.42 -15.98 -2.08
N MET A 44 -40.29 -14.91 -2.87
CA MET A 44 -40.96 -14.82 -4.18
C MET A 44 -40.42 -15.87 -5.17
N PHE A 45 -39.11 -16.13 -5.14
CA PHE A 45 -38.50 -17.19 -5.96
C PHE A 45 -39.02 -18.58 -5.60
N GLN A 46 -39.13 -18.90 -4.30
CA GLN A 46 -39.66 -20.18 -3.83
C GLN A 46 -41.10 -20.39 -4.31
N SER A 47 -41.96 -19.37 -4.18
CA SER A 47 -43.34 -19.44 -4.67
C SER A 47 -43.43 -19.68 -6.19
N VAL A 48 -42.63 -18.96 -7.00
CA VAL A 48 -42.57 -19.18 -8.46
C VAL A 48 -42.05 -20.57 -8.80
N SER A 49 -41.09 -21.07 -8.02
CA SER A 49 -40.50 -22.39 -8.22
C SER A 49 -41.49 -23.50 -7.89
N GLU A 50 -42.27 -23.39 -6.81
CA GLU A 50 -43.34 -24.32 -6.46
C GLU A 50 -44.41 -24.41 -7.54
N VAL A 51 -44.85 -23.27 -8.09
CA VAL A 51 -45.82 -23.25 -9.20
C VAL A 51 -45.24 -23.94 -10.44
N GLY A 52 -43.99 -23.64 -10.77
CA GLY A 52 -43.31 -24.27 -11.90
C GLY A 52 -43.15 -25.79 -11.73
N LEU A 53 -42.81 -26.25 -10.52
CA LEU A 53 -42.68 -27.67 -10.20
C LEU A 53 -44.02 -28.39 -10.35
N LYS A 54 -45.12 -27.82 -9.84
CA LYS A 54 -46.47 -28.39 -10.03
C LYS A 54 -46.84 -28.53 -11.51
N LEU A 55 -46.50 -27.56 -12.36
CA LEU A 55 -46.73 -27.65 -13.81
C LEU A 55 -45.90 -28.74 -14.49
N THR A 56 -44.72 -29.06 -13.95
CA THR A 56 -43.91 -30.18 -14.45
C THR A 56 -44.44 -31.54 -13.96
N GLU A 57 -45.05 -31.59 -12.78
CA GLU A 57 -45.67 -32.80 -12.21
C GLU A 57 -46.99 -33.17 -12.89
N THR A 58 -47.79 -32.19 -13.32
CA THR A 58 -49.09 -32.42 -13.99
C THR A 58 -48.98 -32.75 -15.49
N ASP A 59 -47.78 -33.08 -15.97
CA ASP A 59 -47.48 -33.42 -17.37
C ASP A 59 -47.93 -32.36 -18.39
N HIS A 60 -47.77 -31.09 -18.06
CA HIS A 60 -48.16 -29.98 -18.95
C HIS A 60 -47.40 -30.04 -20.31
N PRO A 61 -48.03 -29.70 -21.45
CA PRO A 61 -47.39 -29.76 -22.77
C PRO A 61 -46.06 -29.00 -22.88
N ALA A 62 -45.91 -27.93 -22.08
CA ALA A 62 -44.70 -27.11 -22.00
C ALA A 62 -43.73 -27.49 -20.86
N LYS A 63 -43.88 -28.68 -20.22
CA LYS A 63 -43.08 -29.10 -19.04
C LYS A 63 -41.58 -28.97 -19.24
N GLN A 64 -41.07 -29.29 -20.43
CA GLN A 64 -39.64 -29.21 -20.74
C GLN A 64 -39.14 -27.76 -20.70
N SER A 65 -39.87 -26.85 -21.34
CA SER A 65 -39.55 -25.41 -21.35
C SER A 65 -39.63 -24.80 -19.94
N VAL A 66 -40.65 -25.19 -19.16
CA VAL A 66 -40.80 -24.76 -17.76
C VAL A 66 -39.62 -25.28 -16.91
N GLY A 67 -39.26 -26.55 -17.03
CA GLY A 67 -38.15 -27.15 -16.28
C GLY A 67 -36.78 -26.55 -16.61
N GLU A 68 -36.52 -26.21 -17.87
CA GLU A 68 -35.30 -25.50 -18.27
C GLU A 68 -35.24 -24.08 -17.68
N LYS A 69 -36.38 -23.38 -17.68
CA LYS A 69 -36.49 -22.02 -17.12
C LYS A 69 -36.30 -22.02 -15.60
N LEU A 70 -36.86 -23.01 -14.90
CA LEU A 70 -36.63 -23.21 -13.46
C LEU A 70 -35.15 -23.46 -13.15
N ARG A 71 -34.51 -24.40 -13.84
CA ARG A 71 -33.06 -24.68 -13.66
C ARG A 71 -32.20 -23.44 -13.89
N THR A 72 -32.52 -22.66 -14.93
CA THR A 72 -31.79 -21.42 -15.23
C THR A 72 -31.99 -20.38 -14.13
N LEU A 73 -33.22 -20.23 -13.63
CA LEU A 73 -33.54 -19.27 -12.58
C LEU A 73 -32.89 -19.64 -11.23
N GLU A 74 -32.92 -20.93 -10.89
CA GLU A 74 -32.25 -21.53 -9.72
C GLU A 74 -30.75 -21.23 -9.75
N ALA A 75 -30.08 -21.53 -10.87
CA ALA A 75 -28.65 -21.25 -11.04
C ALA A 75 -28.33 -19.76 -10.86
N LYS A 76 -29.13 -18.86 -11.44
CA LYS A 76 -28.94 -17.41 -11.28
C LYS A 76 -29.16 -16.95 -9.83
N MET A 77 -30.11 -17.54 -9.12
CA MET A 77 -30.36 -17.25 -7.71
C MET A 77 -29.20 -17.72 -6.83
N GLN A 78 -28.70 -18.94 -7.05
CA GLN A 78 -27.52 -19.45 -6.35
C GLN A 78 -26.29 -18.55 -6.59
N MET A 79 -26.04 -18.16 -7.84
CA MET A 79 -24.97 -17.22 -8.16
C MET A 79 -25.14 -15.87 -7.48
N LEU A 80 -26.37 -15.33 -7.40
CA LEU A 80 -26.64 -14.08 -6.67
C LEU A 80 -26.29 -14.20 -5.18
N LYS A 81 -26.64 -15.31 -4.53
CA LYS A 81 -26.26 -15.58 -3.14
C LYS A 81 -24.74 -15.63 -2.97
N MET A 82 -24.05 -16.34 -3.86
CA MET A 82 -22.58 -16.41 -3.85
C MET A 82 -21.93 -15.04 -4.00
N TYR A 83 -22.39 -14.20 -4.95
CA TYR A 83 -21.84 -12.85 -5.13
C TYR A 83 -22.11 -11.95 -3.92
N THR A 84 -23.30 -12.06 -3.33
CA THR A 84 -23.69 -11.27 -2.16
C THR A 84 -22.81 -11.62 -0.96
N GLU A 85 -22.60 -12.92 -0.72
CA GLU A 85 -21.74 -13.41 0.35
C GLU A 85 -20.28 -13.02 0.14
N ALA A 86 -19.76 -13.19 -1.07
CA ALA A 86 -18.40 -12.80 -1.41
C ALA A 86 -18.16 -11.28 -1.24
N ARG A 87 -19.18 -10.46 -1.51
CA ARG A 87 -19.12 -9.01 -1.27
C ARG A 87 -19.17 -8.67 0.21
N ARG A 88 -20.00 -9.36 1.00
CA ARG A 88 -20.04 -9.21 2.47
C ARG A 88 -18.66 -9.45 3.06
N HIS A 89 -18.08 -10.62 2.78
CA HIS A 89 -16.75 -10.98 3.25
C HIS A 89 -15.70 -9.94 2.88
N ARG A 90 -15.70 -9.45 1.63
CA ARG A 90 -14.74 -8.42 1.20
C ARG A 90 -14.90 -7.09 1.95
N LEU A 91 -16.14 -6.68 2.25
CA LEU A 91 -16.40 -5.48 3.05
C LEU A 91 -15.97 -5.67 4.51
N ASP A 92 -16.15 -6.87 5.06
CA ASP A 92 -15.70 -7.22 6.41
C ASP A 92 -14.18 -7.22 6.54
N GLU A 93 -13.47 -7.83 5.58
CA GLU A 93 -12.01 -7.81 5.52
C GLU A 93 -11.46 -6.38 5.38
N ALA A 94 -12.11 -5.55 4.56
CA ALA A 94 -11.73 -4.15 4.42
C ALA A 94 -11.95 -3.35 5.71
N LEU A 95 -13.04 -3.62 6.43
CA LEU A 95 -13.36 -2.99 7.71
C LEU A 95 -12.30 -3.33 8.76
N GLU A 96 -12.04 -4.63 8.96
CA GLU A 96 -11.06 -5.13 9.94
C GLU A 96 -9.66 -4.59 9.66
N ALA A 97 -9.26 -4.50 8.37
CA ALA A 97 -7.99 -3.90 8.00
C ALA A 97 -7.90 -2.40 8.34
N HIS A 98 -8.96 -1.64 8.08
CA HIS A 98 -9.00 -0.21 8.43
C HIS A 98 -8.94 0.01 9.95
N GLU A 99 -9.68 -0.78 10.73
CA GLU A 99 -9.65 -0.74 12.20
C GLU A 99 -8.24 -1.02 12.71
N TYR A 100 -7.60 -2.09 12.23
CA TYR A 100 -6.21 -2.42 12.59
C TYR A 100 -5.24 -1.27 12.31
N PHE A 101 -5.31 -0.63 11.13
CA PHE A 101 -4.40 0.47 10.81
C PHE A 101 -4.64 1.71 11.69
N ILE A 102 -5.87 1.95 12.12
CA ILE A 102 -6.19 3.03 13.06
C ILE A 102 -5.54 2.72 14.41
N ASP A 103 -5.81 1.53 14.95
CA ASP A 103 -5.33 1.11 16.28
C ASP A 103 -3.79 1.07 16.33
N VAL A 104 -3.14 0.59 15.26
CA VAL A 104 -1.66 0.61 15.16
C VAL A 104 -1.11 2.03 15.11
N ASN A 105 -1.76 2.94 14.39
CA ASN A 105 -1.30 4.34 14.32
C ASN A 105 -1.47 5.04 15.67
N GLU A 106 -2.52 4.72 16.42
CA GLU A 106 -2.71 5.17 17.78
C GLU A 106 -1.59 4.65 18.69
N ALA A 107 -1.26 3.35 18.62
CA ALA A 107 -0.17 2.76 19.39
C ALA A 107 1.21 3.36 19.05
N ASP A 108 1.48 3.61 17.77
CA ASP A 108 2.69 4.31 17.33
C ASP A 108 2.76 5.74 17.88
N SER A 109 1.64 6.46 17.88
CA SER A 109 1.55 7.81 18.41
C SER A 109 1.78 7.84 19.92
N TRP A 110 1.13 6.91 20.64
CA TRP A 110 1.31 6.75 22.08
C TRP A 110 2.77 6.46 22.43
N MET A 111 3.42 5.52 21.73
CA MET A 111 4.84 5.24 21.96
C MET A 111 5.71 6.46 21.63
N ARG A 112 5.44 7.18 20.54
CA ARG A 112 6.16 8.40 20.17
C ARG A 112 6.06 9.48 21.25
N GLU A 113 4.91 9.60 21.91
CA GLU A 113 4.72 10.51 23.04
C GLU A 113 5.55 10.10 24.27
N LYS A 114 5.61 8.80 24.58
CA LYS A 114 6.35 8.29 25.75
C LYS A 114 7.87 8.23 25.53
N MET A 115 8.33 8.09 24.28
CA MET A 115 9.76 8.02 23.93
C MET A 115 10.63 9.14 24.55
N PRO A 116 10.32 10.44 24.43
CA PRO A 116 11.13 11.49 25.03
C PRO A 116 11.20 11.42 26.56
N LEU A 117 10.18 10.87 27.23
CA LEU A 117 10.16 10.75 28.69
C LEU A 117 11.17 9.71 29.18
N VAL A 118 11.29 8.57 28.46
CA VAL A 118 12.26 7.53 28.78
C VAL A 118 13.68 7.87 28.33
N CYS A 119 13.83 8.77 27.35
CA CYS A 119 15.11 9.28 26.84
C CYS A 119 15.58 10.56 27.52
N SER A 120 14.87 11.08 28.53
CA SER A 120 15.33 12.25 29.25
C SER A 120 16.68 11.94 29.92
N ASP A 121 17.55 12.94 29.99
CA ASP A 121 18.84 12.90 30.68
C ASP A 121 18.81 13.72 31.99
N ASP A 122 17.63 14.18 32.41
CA ASP A 122 17.45 14.80 33.72
C ASP A 122 17.40 13.72 34.80
N TYR A 123 18.41 13.71 35.67
CA TYR A 123 18.54 12.77 36.79
C TYR A 123 18.48 13.45 38.17
N GLY A 124 18.11 14.74 38.21
CA GLY A 124 18.06 15.53 39.43
C GLY A 124 19.40 16.18 39.79
N LYS A 125 19.35 17.11 40.74
CA LYS A 125 20.51 17.90 41.21
C LYS A 125 20.91 17.59 42.66
N ASP A 126 20.08 16.82 43.35
CA ASP A 126 20.25 16.41 44.74
C ASP A 126 19.49 15.09 44.98
N SER A 127 19.71 14.45 46.13
CA SER A 127 19.11 13.14 46.43
C SER A 127 17.58 13.19 46.45
N SER A 128 16.97 14.29 46.89
CA SER A 128 15.51 14.41 47.01
C SER A 128 14.86 14.53 45.62
N THR A 129 15.38 15.41 44.77
CA THR A 129 14.91 15.57 43.38
C THR A 129 15.07 14.29 42.57
N ALA A 130 16.19 13.59 42.71
CA ALA A 130 16.41 12.29 42.05
C ALA A 130 15.42 11.21 42.53
N GLN A 131 15.06 11.19 43.82
CA GLN A 131 14.02 10.31 44.36
C GLN A 131 12.64 10.62 43.77
N HIS A 132 12.25 11.89 43.69
CA HIS A 132 10.99 12.30 43.07
C HIS A 132 10.91 11.92 41.58
N LEU A 133 12.00 12.14 40.83
CA LEU A 133 12.09 11.73 39.42
C LEU A 133 11.98 10.20 39.28
N THR A 134 12.57 9.43 40.19
CA THR A 134 12.46 7.96 40.22
C THR A 134 11.02 7.50 40.45
N GLN A 135 10.30 8.12 41.38
CA GLN A 135 8.88 7.79 41.63
C GLN A 135 8.01 8.09 40.41
N ARG A 136 8.21 9.23 39.76
CA ARG A 136 7.49 9.56 38.51
C ARG A 136 7.84 8.61 37.38
N HIS A 137 9.11 8.20 37.28
CA HIS A 137 9.56 7.24 36.27
C HIS A 137 9.01 5.84 36.52
N GLN A 138 8.83 5.43 37.79
CA GLN A 138 8.17 4.18 38.16
C GLN A 138 6.72 4.14 37.63
N ALA A 139 5.95 5.23 37.80
CA ALA A 139 4.61 5.33 37.23
C ALA A 139 4.62 5.22 35.69
N LEU A 140 5.59 5.84 35.02
CA LEU A 140 5.77 5.69 33.57
C LEU A 140 6.08 4.23 33.16
N GLU A 141 6.89 3.50 33.92
CA GLU A 141 7.14 2.08 33.64
C GLU A 141 5.86 1.24 33.77
N GLU A 142 5.02 1.54 34.75
CA GLU A 142 3.72 0.87 34.95
C GLU A 142 2.76 1.17 33.80
N GLU A 143 2.68 2.43 33.33
CA GLU A 143 1.93 2.78 32.12
C GLU A 143 2.42 1.99 30.89
N ILE A 144 3.74 1.90 30.71
CA ILE A 144 4.34 1.14 29.59
C ILE A 144 4.01 -0.34 29.70
N GLN A 145 4.05 -0.91 30.91
CA GLN A 145 3.72 -2.29 31.14
C GLN A 145 2.23 -2.58 30.92
N ALA A 146 1.33 -1.68 31.34
CA ALA A 146 -0.11 -1.82 31.13
C ALA A 146 -0.47 -1.88 29.63
N TYR A 147 0.27 -1.14 28.80
CA TYR A 147 0.09 -1.12 27.34
C TYR A 147 0.47 -2.43 26.63
N GLU A 148 1.12 -3.39 27.33
CA GLU A 148 1.55 -4.66 26.74
C GLU A 148 0.38 -5.46 26.16
N ASN A 149 -0.77 -5.42 26.82
CA ASN A 149 -1.96 -6.14 26.37
C ASN A 149 -2.46 -5.62 25.02
N ASP A 150 -2.40 -4.32 24.77
CA ASP A 150 -2.87 -3.73 23.52
C ASP A 150 -1.91 -4.05 22.37
N ILE A 151 -0.60 -4.03 22.61
CA ILE A 151 0.40 -4.53 21.64
C ILE A 151 0.15 -6.01 21.29
N ARG A 152 -0.19 -6.84 22.27
CA ARG A 152 -0.52 -8.27 22.04
C ARG A 152 -1.81 -8.44 21.25
N LYS A 153 -2.86 -7.66 21.53
CA LYS A 153 -4.12 -7.67 20.77
C LYS A 153 -3.88 -7.31 19.31
N LEU A 154 -3.12 -6.24 19.06
CA LEU A 154 -2.71 -5.82 17.72
C LEU A 154 -1.93 -6.93 16.99
N ALA A 155 -1.05 -7.65 17.70
CA ALA A 155 -0.32 -8.78 17.12
C ALA A 155 -1.24 -9.94 16.72
N VAL A 156 -2.26 -10.24 17.52
CA VAL A 156 -3.27 -11.27 17.19
C VAL A 156 -4.10 -10.83 15.98
N GLN A 157 -4.58 -9.58 15.95
CA GLN A 157 -5.34 -9.02 14.84
C GLN A 157 -4.51 -9.04 13.54
N ALA A 158 -3.24 -8.62 13.59
CA ALA A 158 -2.34 -8.66 12.45
C ALA A 158 -2.16 -10.07 11.89
N ARG A 159 -1.93 -11.08 12.75
CA ARG A 159 -1.81 -12.48 12.33
C ARG A 159 -3.09 -13.02 11.70
N SER A 160 -4.25 -12.69 12.27
CA SER A 160 -5.57 -13.03 11.72
C SER A 160 -5.72 -12.48 10.30
N LEU A 161 -5.45 -11.18 10.11
CA LEU A 161 -5.54 -10.50 8.82
C LEU A 161 -4.59 -11.11 7.78
N VAL A 162 -3.34 -11.39 8.17
CA VAL A 162 -2.36 -12.03 7.27
C VAL A 162 -2.80 -13.43 6.86
N SER A 163 -3.30 -14.23 7.80
CA SER A 163 -3.79 -15.58 7.50
C SER A 163 -4.99 -15.57 6.56
N LYS A 164 -5.96 -14.66 6.78
CA LYS A 164 -7.11 -14.46 5.88
C LYS A 164 -6.67 -14.07 4.48
N TYR A 165 -5.73 -13.12 4.37
CA TYR A 165 -5.16 -12.69 3.10
C TYR A 165 -4.47 -13.84 2.35
N GLN A 166 -3.64 -14.63 3.03
CA GLN A 166 -2.94 -15.79 2.44
C GLN A 166 -3.93 -16.84 1.91
N LYS A 167 -4.94 -17.21 2.71
CA LYS A 167 -6.00 -18.15 2.29
C LYS A 167 -6.77 -17.64 1.07
N SER A 168 -7.07 -16.34 1.04
CA SER A 168 -7.71 -15.70 -0.12
C SER A 168 -6.83 -15.81 -1.38
N GLN A 169 -5.52 -15.55 -1.27
CA GLN A 169 -4.59 -15.72 -2.39
C GLN A 169 -4.47 -17.17 -2.87
N GLU A 170 -4.40 -18.14 -1.94
CA GLU A 170 -4.35 -19.57 -2.27
C GLU A 170 -5.62 -20.02 -3.00
N ASN A 171 -6.79 -19.59 -2.54
CA ASN A 171 -8.06 -19.91 -3.21
C ASN A 171 -8.10 -19.33 -4.63
N LEU A 172 -7.63 -18.09 -4.85
CA LEU A 172 -7.52 -17.52 -6.20
C LEU A 172 -6.55 -18.31 -7.10
N ASN A 173 -5.50 -18.90 -6.54
CA ASN A 173 -4.53 -19.69 -7.30
C ASN A 173 -5.08 -21.10 -7.62
N LYS A 174 -5.75 -21.76 -6.66
CA LYS A 174 -6.43 -23.05 -6.89
C LYS A 174 -7.54 -22.97 -7.92
N THR A 175 -8.33 -21.89 -7.96
CA THR A 175 -9.34 -21.69 -9.02
C THR A 175 -8.69 -21.53 -10.41
N LYS A 176 -7.48 -20.96 -10.48
CA LYS A 176 -6.73 -20.87 -11.75
C LYS A 176 -6.14 -22.22 -12.18
N GLU A 177 -5.81 -23.10 -11.23
CA GLU A 177 -5.31 -24.46 -11.50
C GLU A 177 -6.44 -25.43 -11.87
N SER A 178 -7.60 -25.38 -11.20
CA SER A 178 -8.78 -26.18 -11.54
C SER A 178 -9.34 -25.83 -12.93
N ASN A 179 -9.33 -24.54 -13.30
CA ASN A 179 -9.68 -24.10 -14.66
C ASN A 179 -8.66 -24.56 -15.74
N LYS A 180 -7.48 -25.03 -15.34
CA LYS A 180 -6.47 -25.62 -16.23
C LYS A 180 -6.71 -27.11 -16.46
N GLU A 181 -7.31 -27.82 -15.49
CA GLU A 181 -7.67 -29.24 -15.61
C GLU A 181 -8.99 -29.45 -16.35
N ASP A 182 -10.01 -28.59 -16.14
CA ASP A 182 -11.24 -28.61 -16.96
C ASP A 182 -10.96 -28.28 -18.43
N SER A 183 -9.95 -27.45 -18.71
CA SER A 183 -9.47 -27.20 -20.07
C SER A 183 -8.69 -28.38 -20.67
N LYS A 184 -8.37 -29.43 -19.90
CA LYS A 184 -7.61 -30.60 -20.35
C LYS A 184 -8.52 -31.79 -20.72
N LEU A 185 -9.73 -31.85 -20.14
CA LEU A 185 -10.73 -32.89 -20.44
C LEU A 185 -11.56 -32.60 -21.70
N THR A 186 -11.70 -31.33 -22.12
CA THR A 186 -12.44 -30.97 -23.36
C THR A 186 -11.58 -31.00 -24.63
N ILE A 187 -10.31 -31.44 -24.56
CA ILE A 187 -9.40 -31.45 -25.71
C ILE A 187 -9.45 -32.75 -26.52
N ASN A 188 -10.07 -33.83 -26.01
CA ASN A 188 -9.94 -35.15 -26.65
C ASN A 188 -11.06 -35.56 -27.62
N GLU A 189 -11.96 -34.66 -28.02
CA GLU A 189 -13.00 -34.99 -29.02
C GLU A 189 -13.03 -34.07 -30.26
N ASN A 190 -12.21 -33.02 -30.30
CA ASN A 190 -12.12 -32.17 -31.48
C ASN A 190 -10.69 -32.17 -32.03
N GLN A 191 -10.27 -33.33 -32.54
CA GLN A 191 -9.24 -33.36 -33.58
C GLN A 191 -9.84 -32.93 -34.91
N MET A 192 -10.09 -31.64 -35.06
CA MET A 192 -9.87 -30.96 -36.33
C MET A 192 -10.01 -29.45 -36.12
N GLU A 193 -9.15 -28.73 -36.83
CA GLU A 193 -9.22 -27.30 -37.11
C GLU A 193 -8.59 -26.28 -36.15
N SER A 194 -7.91 -25.35 -36.83
CA SER A 194 -7.49 -24.02 -36.41
C SER A 194 -6.21 -23.95 -35.58
N ARG A 195 -5.07 -23.91 -36.29
CA ARG A 195 -3.86 -23.23 -35.81
C ARG A 195 -4.23 -21.80 -35.42
N LYS A 196 -4.44 -21.54 -34.13
CA LYS A 196 -4.76 -20.20 -33.63
C LYS A 196 -3.46 -19.43 -33.41
N MET A 197 -3.25 -18.41 -34.24
CA MET A 197 -2.24 -17.38 -34.01
C MET A 197 -2.51 -16.69 -32.68
N LYS A 198 -1.49 -16.53 -31.84
CA LYS A 198 -1.62 -15.81 -30.56
C LYS A 198 -0.87 -14.49 -30.65
N GLU A 199 -1.56 -13.40 -30.32
CA GLU A 199 -0.99 -12.06 -30.25
C GLU A 199 -0.20 -11.95 -28.93
N ILE A 200 1.12 -11.88 -29.05
CA ILE A 200 2.02 -11.74 -27.89
C ILE A 200 2.60 -10.33 -27.93
N GLU A 201 2.51 -9.61 -26.82
CA GLU A 201 3.17 -8.32 -26.65
C GLU A 201 4.64 -8.55 -26.32
N VAL A 202 5.52 -8.32 -27.30
CA VAL A 202 6.97 -8.44 -27.15
C VAL A 202 7.58 -7.04 -27.07
N ILE A 203 8.48 -6.83 -26.11
CA ILE A 203 9.25 -5.59 -25.99
C ILE A 203 10.52 -5.78 -26.83
N GLU A 204 10.58 -5.14 -27.99
CA GLU A 204 11.77 -5.10 -28.85
C GLU A 204 12.39 -3.70 -28.84
N ASP A 205 13.71 -3.62 -28.97
CA ASP A 205 14.44 -2.37 -29.16
C ASP A 205 14.19 -1.87 -30.60
N VAL A 206 13.22 -0.98 -30.76
CA VAL A 206 12.89 -0.38 -32.05
C VAL A 206 13.73 0.87 -32.24
N ILE A 207 14.42 0.98 -33.37
CA ILE A 207 15.15 2.19 -33.75
C ILE A 207 14.14 3.20 -34.29
N GLU A 208 13.77 4.17 -33.48
CA GLU A 208 12.84 5.24 -33.84
C GLU A 208 13.59 6.47 -34.37
N GLU A 209 13.20 6.94 -35.54
CA GLU A 209 13.78 8.13 -36.17
C GLU A 209 13.05 9.39 -35.68
N LYS A 210 13.68 10.14 -34.76
CA LYS A 210 13.13 11.43 -34.31
C LYS A 210 13.64 12.56 -35.20
N ARG A 211 12.72 13.27 -35.83
CA ARG A 211 13.00 14.43 -36.68
C ARG A 211 12.93 15.69 -35.84
N TYR A 212 14.03 16.44 -35.79
CA TYR A 212 14.10 17.74 -35.15
C TYR A 212 14.06 18.83 -36.21
N PRO A 213 12.98 19.64 -36.29
CA PRO A 213 12.91 20.77 -37.20
C PRO A 213 14.12 21.70 -37.03
N GLN A 214 14.69 22.19 -38.12
CA GLN A 214 15.86 23.06 -38.10
C GLN A 214 15.63 24.34 -38.88
N VAL A 215 16.31 25.40 -38.46
CA VAL A 215 16.35 26.67 -39.14
C VAL A 215 17.79 27.16 -39.25
N LYS A 216 18.11 27.89 -40.31
CA LYS A 216 19.41 28.51 -40.56
C LYS A 216 19.28 30.02 -40.49
N ALA A 217 20.17 30.66 -39.74
CA ALA A 217 20.22 32.11 -39.65
C ALA A 217 20.68 32.73 -40.98
N LEU A 218 19.92 33.69 -41.50
CA LEU A 218 20.25 34.45 -42.72
C LEU A 218 21.23 35.59 -42.42
N TYR A 219 21.18 36.13 -41.20
CA TYR A 219 21.98 37.24 -40.70
C TYR A 219 22.54 36.92 -39.31
N LYS A 220 23.53 37.71 -38.86
CA LYS A 220 24.00 37.66 -37.47
C LYS A 220 22.93 38.26 -36.56
N TYR A 221 22.70 37.65 -35.40
CA TYR A 221 21.76 38.10 -34.39
C TYR A 221 22.44 38.11 -33.02
N ASP A 222 22.41 39.24 -32.32
CA ASP A 222 22.99 39.43 -30.99
C ASP A 222 22.05 40.32 -30.17
N ALA A 223 21.01 39.70 -29.61
CA ALA A 223 19.98 40.38 -28.82
C ALA A 223 19.28 39.39 -27.87
N TYR A 224 18.68 39.91 -26.80
CA TYR A 224 17.91 39.13 -25.81
C TYR A 224 18.65 37.92 -25.25
N GLY A 225 19.96 38.04 -25.05
CA GLY A 225 20.80 36.97 -24.49
C GLY A 225 21.12 35.83 -25.46
N MET A 226 20.79 35.98 -26.75
CA MET A 226 21.17 35.04 -27.80
C MET A 226 22.17 35.63 -28.77
N LYS A 227 23.25 34.90 -29.04
CA LYS A 227 24.24 35.20 -30.07
C LYS A 227 24.25 34.11 -31.11
N VAL A 228 23.90 34.49 -32.35
CA VAL A 228 23.81 33.58 -33.49
C VAL A 228 24.57 34.16 -34.66
N THR A 229 25.40 33.34 -35.28
CA THR A 229 26.20 33.72 -36.45
C THR A 229 25.42 33.51 -37.75
N ARG A 230 25.75 34.29 -38.79
CA ARG A 230 25.14 34.09 -40.12
C ARG A 230 25.46 32.69 -40.62
N SER A 231 24.46 32.02 -41.19
CA SER A 231 24.50 30.63 -41.65
C SER A 231 24.54 29.55 -40.56
N GLU A 232 24.38 29.91 -39.29
CA GLU A 232 24.29 28.94 -38.19
C GLU A 232 22.96 28.18 -38.22
N VAL A 233 23.02 26.85 -38.03
CA VAL A 233 21.85 25.97 -38.01
C VAL A 233 21.44 25.67 -36.57
N MET A 234 20.19 25.95 -36.27
CA MET A 234 19.59 25.80 -34.94
C MET A 234 18.39 24.86 -35.01
N ILE A 235 17.99 24.30 -33.87
CA ILE A 235 16.77 23.50 -33.77
C ILE A 235 15.61 24.45 -33.54
N LEU A 236 14.59 24.38 -34.39
CA LEU A 236 13.33 25.10 -34.19
C LEU A 236 12.52 24.39 -33.11
N VAL A 237 12.27 25.09 -32.00
CA VAL A 237 11.55 24.57 -30.84
C VAL A 237 10.06 24.83 -30.97
N SER A 238 9.68 26.06 -31.32
CA SER A 238 8.29 26.46 -31.50
C SER A 238 8.13 27.59 -32.52
N LYS A 239 6.99 27.59 -33.21
CA LYS A 239 6.55 28.61 -34.19
C LYS A 239 5.16 29.15 -33.81
N SER A 240 4.97 29.45 -32.53
CA SER A 240 3.67 29.90 -32.00
C SER A 240 3.21 31.25 -32.57
N ASN A 241 4.14 32.06 -33.10
CA ASN A 241 3.88 33.38 -33.69
C ASN A 241 4.59 33.48 -35.06
N ASN A 242 4.01 34.25 -35.98
CA ASN A 242 4.56 34.52 -37.31
C ASN A 242 5.79 35.43 -37.28
N ASP A 243 5.93 36.30 -36.28
CA ASP A 243 7.01 37.29 -36.25
C ASP A 243 8.24 36.84 -35.46
N TRP A 244 8.07 35.98 -34.45
CA TRP A 244 9.14 35.55 -33.53
C TRP A 244 9.10 34.04 -33.34
N TRP A 245 10.19 33.35 -33.70
CA TRP A 245 10.31 31.90 -33.59
C TRP A 245 11.27 31.53 -32.48
N GLU A 246 10.92 30.48 -31.74
CA GLU A 246 11.76 29.98 -30.64
C GLU A 246 12.73 28.95 -31.17
N VAL A 247 14.02 29.18 -30.96
CA VAL A 247 15.09 28.34 -31.47
C VAL A 247 16.07 27.98 -30.36
N LYS A 248 16.72 26.82 -30.52
CA LYS A 248 17.77 26.33 -29.62
C LYS A 248 19.06 26.15 -30.39
N CYS A 249 20.10 26.83 -29.93
CA CYS A 249 21.45 26.77 -30.49
C CYS A 249 22.15 25.45 -30.14
N SER A 250 23.21 25.13 -30.88
CA SER A 250 24.05 23.96 -30.59
C SER A 250 24.74 24.05 -29.22
N SER A 251 24.98 25.27 -28.73
CA SER A 251 25.50 25.59 -27.39
C SER A 251 24.51 25.31 -26.25
N GLY A 252 23.26 24.97 -26.57
CA GLY A 252 22.20 24.69 -25.59
C GLY A 252 21.38 25.92 -25.17
N GLN A 253 21.79 27.13 -25.56
CA GLN A 253 21.03 28.37 -25.36
C GLN A 253 19.74 28.37 -26.19
N GLN A 254 18.64 28.83 -25.58
CA GLN A 254 17.30 28.85 -26.17
C GLN A 254 16.70 30.24 -26.02
N GLY A 255 15.99 30.70 -27.05
CA GLY A 255 15.28 31.97 -27.04
C GLY A 255 14.68 32.29 -28.40
N PHE A 256 14.28 33.54 -28.61
CA PHE A 256 13.49 33.95 -29.76
C PHE A 256 14.31 34.73 -30.79
N ILE A 257 14.10 34.40 -32.06
CA ILE A 257 14.67 35.11 -33.21
C ILE A 257 13.54 35.53 -34.15
N PRO A 258 13.57 36.75 -34.70
CA PRO A 258 12.60 37.18 -35.69
C PRO A 258 12.52 36.22 -36.89
N ALA A 259 11.31 35.93 -37.36
CA ALA A 259 11.07 34.96 -38.43
C ALA A 259 11.81 35.31 -39.74
N ASN A 260 11.93 36.60 -40.05
CA ASN A 260 12.66 37.11 -41.21
C ASN A 260 14.19 36.94 -41.12
N TYR A 261 14.74 36.60 -39.95
CA TYR A 261 16.16 36.36 -39.73
C TYR A 261 16.55 34.89 -39.94
N VAL A 262 15.59 33.99 -40.10
CA VAL A 262 15.82 32.55 -40.18
C VAL A 262 15.09 31.92 -41.35
N LYS A 263 15.66 30.86 -41.93
CA LYS A 263 15.04 30.05 -42.99
C LYS A 263 14.99 28.59 -42.56
N GLU A 264 13.86 27.92 -42.77
CA GLU A 264 13.72 26.49 -42.46
C GLU A 264 14.68 25.63 -43.32
N VAL A 265 15.25 24.59 -42.70
CA VAL A 265 16.23 23.66 -43.27
C VAL A 265 15.76 22.23 -43.01
N PRO A 266 16.13 21.24 -43.84
CA PRO A 266 15.78 19.85 -43.60
C PRO A 266 16.03 19.41 -42.15
N PRO A 267 15.06 18.72 -41.51
CA PRO A 267 15.13 18.40 -40.10
C PRO A 267 16.27 17.41 -39.81
N LYS A 268 16.91 17.57 -38.65
CA LYS A 268 17.92 16.62 -38.19
C LYS A 268 17.24 15.33 -37.77
N ILE A 269 17.56 14.23 -38.44
CA ILE A 269 17.05 12.89 -38.13
C ILE A 269 18.00 12.23 -37.14
N VAL A 270 17.51 11.92 -35.93
CA VAL A 270 18.29 11.20 -34.91
C VAL A 270 17.63 9.85 -34.65
N LYS A 271 18.39 8.78 -34.87
CA LYS A 271 17.99 7.40 -34.57
C LYS A 271 18.17 7.15 -33.07
N LYS A 272 17.08 6.95 -32.34
CA LYS A 272 17.11 6.58 -30.92
C LYS A 272 16.60 5.16 -30.76
N LYS A 273 17.36 4.31 -30.06
CA LYS A 273 16.87 3.00 -29.62
C LYS A 273 15.84 3.24 -28.52
N VAL A 274 14.59 2.88 -28.76
CA VAL A 274 13.49 3.02 -27.80
C VAL A 274 12.80 1.68 -27.66
N GLN A 275 12.61 1.25 -26.43
CA GLN A 275 11.86 0.04 -26.11
C GLN A 275 10.38 0.30 -26.35
N LYS A 276 9.82 -0.34 -27.38
CA LYS A 276 8.38 -0.27 -27.69
C LYS A 276 7.75 -1.64 -27.51
N LYS A 277 6.54 -1.65 -26.97
CA LYS A 277 5.68 -2.84 -26.92
C LYS A 277 5.06 -3.03 -28.29
N ILE A 278 5.46 -4.08 -29.00
CA ILE A 278 4.90 -4.42 -30.31
C ILE A 278 4.04 -5.67 -30.13
N LYS A 279 2.87 -5.67 -30.75
CA LYS A 279 2.00 -6.84 -30.83
C LYS A 279 2.45 -7.67 -32.02
N LYS A 280 2.99 -8.86 -31.78
CA LYS A 280 3.49 -9.79 -32.82
C LYS A 280 2.64 -11.05 -32.76
N LEU A 281 2.11 -11.48 -33.90
CA LEU A 281 1.46 -12.79 -34.01
C LEU A 281 2.56 -13.84 -34.13
N VAL A 282 2.62 -14.77 -33.17
CA VAL A 282 3.60 -15.85 -33.16
C VAL A 282 2.87 -17.19 -33.14
N GLU A 283 3.32 -18.11 -34.00
CA GLU A 283 2.91 -19.51 -34.03
C GLU A 283 3.72 -20.26 -32.96
N VAL A 284 3.04 -20.85 -31.97
CA VAL A 284 3.70 -21.51 -30.82
C VAL A 284 3.70 -23.01 -31.05
N SER A 285 4.88 -23.59 -31.26
CA SER A 285 5.13 -25.02 -31.12
C SER A 285 5.41 -25.34 -29.63
N PRO A 286 4.90 -26.46 -29.08
CA PRO A 286 5.28 -26.91 -27.74
C PRO A 286 6.62 -27.65 -27.82
N ASP A 287 7.48 -27.50 -26.80
CA ASP A 287 8.43 -28.50 -26.27
C ASP A 287 9.05 -27.94 -24.96
N GLU A 288 8.85 -28.57 -23.81
CA GLU A 288 9.60 -29.67 -23.15
C GLU A 288 10.69 -29.19 -22.16
N ASN A 289 10.38 -29.35 -20.87
CA ASN A 289 11.28 -29.49 -19.71
C ASN A 289 12.28 -28.37 -19.34
N GLY A 290 11.74 -27.33 -18.69
CA GLY A 290 12.12 -26.90 -17.33
C GLY A 290 13.60 -26.75 -16.92
N ASN A 291 14.15 -25.54 -17.06
CA ASN A 291 14.70 -24.72 -15.96
C ASN A 291 15.38 -23.46 -16.51
N THR A 292 15.02 -22.27 -16.02
CA THR A 292 15.88 -21.08 -16.12
C THR A 292 15.72 -20.18 -14.90
N LEU A 293 16.88 -19.83 -14.32
CA LEU A 293 17.08 -18.84 -13.27
C LEU A 293 16.43 -17.50 -13.63
N ASP A 294 15.52 -17.02 -12.79
CA ASP A 294 15.05 -15.64 -12.83
C ASP A 294 16.12 -14.68 -12.29
N LYS A 295 16.87 -14.05 -13.20
CA LYS A 295 17.53 -12.77 -12.90
C LYS A 295 16.44 -11.70 -12.81
N LYS A 296 16.27 -11.18 -11.59
CA LYS A 296 15.50 -10.01 -11.18
C LYS A 296 15.46 -8.92 -12.28
N THR A 297 14.43 -8.96 -13.10
CA THR A 297 14.07 -7.85 -13.99
C THR A 297 12.87 -7.18 -13.36
N LYS A 298 13.06 -5.93 -12.90
CA LYS A 298 12.02 -5.12 -12.28
C LYS A 298 10.88 -4.94 -13.28
N HIS A 299 9.84 -5.77 -13.16
CA HIS A 299 8.53 -5.44 -13.72
C HIS A 299 8.11 -4.11 -13.10
N VAL A 300 8.09 -3.05 -13.92
CA VAL A 300 7.21 -1.91 -13.67
C VAL A 300 5.81 -2.47 -13.80
N SER A 301 5.31 -2.97 -12.67
CA SER A 301 3.93 -3.34 -12.50
C SER A 301 3.07 -2.20 -13.04
N GLN A 302 2.12 -2.53 -13.91
CA GLN A 302 0.83 -1.82 -13.93
C GLN A 302 0.56 -1.38 -12.50
N ALA A 303 0.32 -0.10 -12.25
CA ALA A 303 0.03 0.39 -10.91
C ALA A 303 -1.06 -0.53 -10.34
N LYS A 304 -0.64 -1.52 -9.53
CA LYS A 304 -1.52 -2.33 -8.70
C LYS A 304 -2.27 -1.23 -7.98
N ARG A 305 -3.60 -1.18 -8.14
CA ARG A 305 -4.42 -0.64 -7.07
C ARG A 305 -3.93 -1.39 -5.84
N LYS A 306 -3.07 -0.76 -5.06
CA LYS A 306 -2.38 -1.41 -3.95
C LYS A 306 -3.52 -1.85 -3.08
N SER A 307 -3.74 -3.17 -3.01
CA SER A 307 -4.73 -3.72 -2.10
C SER A 307 -4.43 -3.05 -0.77
N LEU A 308 -5.42 -2.36 -0.21
CA LEU A 308 -5.28 -1.68 1.07
C LEU A 308 -4.76 -2.66 2.15
N VAL A 309 -5.01 -3.95 1.91
CA VAL A 309 -4.58 -5.10 2.68
C VAL A 309 -3.49 -5.82 1.87
N ASP A 310 -2.25 -5.39 2.00
CA ASP A 310 -1.08 -6.18 1.57
C ASP A 310 -0.56 -6.91 2.82
N GLY A 311 -0.73 -8.23 2.88
CA GLY A 311 -0.40 -9.03 4.06
C GLY A 311 1.06 -8.87 4.49
N GLU A 312 1.97 -8.69 3.53
CA GLU A 312 3.40 -8.45 3.82
C GLU A 312 3.60 -7.07 4.48
N SER A 313 2.82 -6.07 4.08
CA SER A 313 2.82 -4.74 4.69
C SER A 313 2.28 -4.75 6.12
N ILE A 314 1.27 -5.57 6.42
CA ILE A 314 0.69 -5.70 7.78
C ILE A 314 1.70 -6.36 8.73
N ALA A 315 2.31 -7.47 8.30
CA ALA A 315 3.33 -8.15 9.10
C ALA A 315 4.55 -7.26 9.37
N ALA A 316 5.04 -6.54 8.34
CA ALA A 316 6.14 -5.60 8.50
C ALA A 316 5.79 -4.45 9.46
N ARG A 317 4.57 -3.92 9.37
CA ARG A 317 4.08 -2.87 10.26
C ARG A 317 4.02 -3.35 11.71
N GLN A 318 3.43 -4.52 11.95
CA GLN A 318 3.35 -5.14 13.28
C GLN A 318 4.74 -5.34 13.90
N LYS A 319 5.69 -5.87 13.10
CA LYS A 319 7.07 -6.06 13.56
C LYS A 319 7.74 -4.74 13.95
N GLY A 320 7.49 -3.66 13.20
CA GLY A 320 7.99 -2.32 13.50
C GLY A 320 7.42 -1.76 14.82
N LEU A 321 6.12 -1.94 15.05
CA LEU A 321 5.44 -1.57 16.29
C LEU A 321 6.05 -2.30 17.50
N GLU A 322 6.17 -3.63 17.42
CA GLU A 322 6.76 -4.46 18.48
C GLU A 322 8.22 -4.10 18.77
N SER A 323 9.01 -3.84 17.73
CA SER A 323 10.41 -3.40 17.88
C SER A 323 10.51 -2.07 18.62
N THR A 324 9.61 -1.14 18.31
CA THR A 324 9.55 0.17 18.98
C THR A 324 9.14 0.03 20.45
N TYR A 325 8.16 -0.83 20.73
CA TYR A 325 7.71 -1.10 22.10
C TYR A 325 8.80 -1.77 22.96
N ILE A 326 9.51 -2.76 22.40
CA ILE A 326 10.66 -3.40 23.07
C ILE A 326 11.76 -2.37 23.35
N ARG A 327 12.05 -1.48 22.38
CA ARG A 327 13.02 -0.39 22.57
C ARG A 327 12.59 0.56 23.69
N LEU A 328 11.31 0.96 23.72
CA LEU A 328 10.76 1.83 24.76
C LEU A 328 10.93 1.20 26.15
N LYS A 329 10.58 -0.08 26.32
CA LYS A 329 10.81 -0.83 27.58
C LYS A 329 12.28 -0.90 27.98
N LYS A 330 13.18 -1.11 27.01
CA LYS A 330 14.63 -1.16 27.27
C LYS A 330 15.14 0.19 27.77
N LEU A 331 14.77 1.29 27.10
CA LEU A 331 15.17 2.64 27.47
C LEU A 331 14.60 3.06 28.83
N ALA A 332 13.35 2.69 29.13
CA ALA A 332 12.74 2.93 30.44
C ALA A 332 13.56 2.29 31.57
N ARG A 333 13.97 1.02 31.41
CA ARG A 333 14.83 0.33 32.39
C ARG A 333 16.18 1.01 32.55
N VAL A 334 16.81 1.41 31.44
CA VAL A 334 18.11 2.10 31.47
C VAL A 334 18.03 3.42 32.23
N ARG A 335 17.03 4.27 31.94
CA ARG A 335 16.84 5.54 32.65
C ARG A 335 16.61 5.33 34.14
N LYS A 336 15.85 4.30 34.54
CA LYS A 336 15.66 3.96 35.95
C LYS A 336 16.98 3.62 36.65
N MET A 337 17.85 2.86 35.99
CA MET A 337 19.18 2.56 36.54
C MET A 337 19.98 3.83 36.81
N TYR A 338 20.04 4.76 35.85
CA TYR A 338 20.75 6.03 36.03
C TYR A 338 20.16 6.93 37.12
N LEU A 339 18.83 6.96 37.25
CA LEU A 339 18.15 7.68 38.33
C LEU A 339 18.52 7.11 39.71
N LEU A 340 18.51 5.78 39.85
CA LEU A 340 18.90 5.11 41.09
C LEU A 340 20.38 5.33 41.42
N ASP A 341 21.27 5.31 40.42
CA ASP A 341 22.68 5.59 40.63
C ASP A 341 22.93 7.05 41.00
N SER A 342 22.15 7.99 40.45
CA SER A 342 22.21 9.40 40.85
C SER A 342 21.79 9.60 42.31
N ILE A 343 20.77 8.88 42.80
CA ILE A 343 20.39 8.90 44.22
C ILE A 343 21.56 8.45 45.09
N LYS A 344 22.23 7.34 44.73
CA LYS A 344 23.40 6.84 45.47
C LYS A 344 24.54 7.87 45.48
N LEU A 345 24.83 8.47 44.33
CA LEU A 345 25.87 9.49 44.20
C LEU A 345 25.61 10.70 45.09
N PHE A 346 24.41 11.27 45.05
CA PHE A 346 24.07 12.43 45.89
C PHE A 346 24.01 12.08 47.38
N THR A 347 23.60 10.86 47.73
CA THR A 347 23.65 10.39 49.12
C THR A 347 25.08 10.33 49.62
N PHE A 348 26.00 9.78 48.82
CA PHE A 348 27.43 9.72 49.15
C PHE A 348 28.04 11.11 49.32
N TYR A 349 27.77 12.05 48.42
CA TYR A 349 28.27 13.43 48.56
C TYR A 349 27.77 14.09 49.85
N ARG A 350 26.49 13.93 50.19
CA ARG A 350 25.96 14.45 51.45
C ARG A 350 26.68 13.84 52.66
N GLU A 351 26.92 12.53 52.66
CA GLU A 351 27.66 11.85 53.73
C GLU A 351 29.11 12.35 53.85
N CYS A 352 29.77 12.64 52.71
CA CYS A 352 31.10 13.26 52.71
C CYS A 352 31.07 14.67 53.30
N ASP A 353 30.10 15.50 52.90
CA ASP A 353 29.96 16.88 53.40
C ASP A 353 29.65 16.92 54.90
N GLU A 354 28.80 15.99 55.38
CA GLU A 354 28.50 15.80 56.80
C GLU A 354 29.76 15.39 57.58
N PHE A 355 30.55 14.47 57.03
CA PHE A 355 31.81 14.04 57.62
C PHE A 355 32.85 15.17 57.67
N GLU A 356 33.00 15.93 56.58
CA GLU A 356 33.89 17.09 56.53
C GLU A 356 33.48 18.17 57.54
N THR A 357 32.19 18.47 57.63
CA THR A 357 31.63 19.40 58.62
C THR A 357 31.91 18.94 60.06
N TRP A 358 31.76 17.63 60.33
CA TRP A 358 32.08 17.04 61.62
C TRP A 358 33.57 17.17 61.96
N MET A 359 34.46 16.92 60.99
CA MET A 359 35.91 17.07 61.15
C MET A 359 36.28 18.51 61.51
N TYR A 360 35.79 19.50 60.76
CA TYR A 360 36.08 20.91 61.05
C TYR A 360 35.57 21.33 62.44
N SER A 361 34.40 20.85 62.86
CA SER A 361 33.86 21.09 64.21
C SER A 361 34.78 20.54 65.31
N LYS A 362 35.34 19.33 65.10
CA LYS A 362 36.27 18.71 66.05
C LYS A 362 37.61 19.45 66.13
N VAL A 363 38.21 19.77 64.98
CA VAL A 363 39.47 20.55 64.91
C VAL A 363 39.29 21.92 65.58
N ARG A 364 38.16 22.60 65.30
CA ARG A 364 37.85 23.89 65.93
C ARG A 364 37.75 23.79 67.45
N LYS A 365 37.09 22.74 67.98
CA LYS A 365 37.00 22.52 69.42
C LYS A 365 38.38 22.25 70.05
N GLN A 366 39.25 21.50 69.38
CA GLN A 366 40.61 21.24 69.86
C GLN A 366 41.47 22.52 69.86
N ASN A 367 41.40 23.34 68.81
CA ASN A 367 42.14 24.60 68.74
C ASN A 367 41.68 25.61 69.82
N VAL A 368 40.38 25.64 70.14
CA VAL A 368 39.86 26.48 71.23
C VAL A 368 40.36 25.97 72.59
N LEU A 369 40.39 24.66 72.82
CA LEU A 369 40.92 24.08 74.05
C LEU A 369 42.43 24.34 74.22
N CYS A 370 43.21 24.27 73.15
CA CYS A 370 44.64 24.61 73.17
C CYS A 370 44.92 26.11 73.34
N ALA A 371 43.99 27.01 73.01
CA ALA A 371 44.15 28.45 73.20
C ALA A 371 43.75 28.92 74.62
N CYS A 372 43.08 28.06 75.40
CA CYS A 372 42.67 28.34 76.78
C CYS A 372 43.59 27.71 77.84
N LEU A 373 44.60 26.93 77.41
CA LEU A 373 45.71 26.44 78.21
C LEU A 373 46.94 27.31 77.92
#